data_AF-A0A968P8X5-F1
#
_entry.id   AF-A0A968P8X5-F1
#
_cell.length_a   1.000
_cell.length_b   1.000
_cell.length_c   1.000
_cell.angle_alpha   90.00
_cell.angle_beta   90.00
_cell.angle_gamma   90.00
#
_symmetry.space_group_name_H-M   'P 1'
#
loop_
_entity.id
_entity.type
_entity.pdbx_description
1 polymer ?
#
loop_
_entity_poly.entity_id
_entity_poly.type
_entity_poly.pdbx_seq_one_letter_code
_entity_poly.pdbx_strand_id
1 'polypeptide(L)'
;MLGAGSAAALAPPSVELVRPRAGEALVAGTEAVVEWRPVGAALDPAIEEWEAFLSFDGGGYYAVRLTPHLDVARRRFTFRVPNTATEHARILLRFGDEVVETEVDIPQRFSIRRPAFVVLERSRRIPRSR
;
A
#
# COMPACT_ATOMS: atom_id res chain seq x y z
N MET A 1 26.71 12.38 -32.70
CA MET A 1 25.85 13.41 -32.07
C MET A 1 24.64 12.68 -31.52
N LEU A 2 24.70 12.19 -30.27
CA LEU A 2 23.55 11.56 -29.61
C LEU A 2 22.68 12.69 -29.06
N GLY A 3 21.52 12.90 -29.66
CA GLY A 3 20.54 13.84 -29.14
C GLY A 3 20.02 13.30 -27.81
N ALA A 4 20.29 14.01 -26.73
CA ALA A 4 19.58 13.81 -25.48
C ALA A 4 18.13 14.23 -25.71
N GLY A 5 17.26 13.27 -26.02
CA GLY A 5 15.82 13.49 -25.95
C GLY A 5 15.48 13.76 -24.50
N SER A 6 15.13 15.01 -24.17
CA SER A 6 14.63 15.32 -22.83
C SER A 6 13.31 14.59 -22.67
N ALA A 7 13.27 13.54 -21.86
CA ALA A 7 12.01 12.95 -21.43
C ALA A 7 11.24 14.04 -20.67
N ALA A 8 10.09 14.46 -21.20
CA ALA A 8 9.22 15.39 -20.48
C ALA A 8 8.68 14.66 -19.25
N ALA A 9 8.86 15.24 -18.06
CA ALA A 9 8.28 14.69 -16.85
C ALA A 9 6.74 14.72 -16.94
N LEU A 10 6.09 13.61 -16.60
CA LEU A 10 4.63 13.56 -16.50
C LEU A 10 4.18 14.39 -15.29
N ALA A 11 3.07 15.12 -15.44
CA ALA A 11 2.45 15.78 -14.29
C ALA A 11 1.90 14.69 -13.34
N PRO A 12 2.10 14.81 -12.00
CA PRO A 12 1.54 13.84 -11.07
C PRO A 12 0.02 13.75 -11.22
N PRO A 13 -0.55 12.55 -11.41
CA PRO A 13 -1.98 12.41 -11.56
C PRO A 13 -2.71 12.77 -10.26
N SER A 14 -3.88 13.39 -10.38
CA SER A 14 -4.74 13.62 -9.22
C SER A 14 -5.54 12.35 -8.93
N VAL A 15 -5.20 11.68 -7.83
CA VAL A 15 -5.84 10.44 -7.39
C VAL A 15 -6.13 10.49 -5.89
N GLU A 16 -7.08 9.68 -5.46
CA GLU A 16 -7.31 9.42 -4.03
C GLU A 16 -7.27 7.93 -3.73
N LEU A 17 -6.90 7.61 -2.49
CA LEU A 17 -6.95 6.25 -1.97
C LEU A 17 -8.36 5.95 -1.46
N VAL A 18 -8.98 4.91 -2.01
CA VAL A 18 -10.28 4.39 -1.58
C VAL A 18 -10.12 3.32 -0.51
N ARG A 19 -9.08 2.48 -0.63
CA ARG A 19 -8.66 1.48 0.38
C ARG A 19 -7.14 1.41 0.53
N PRO A 20 -6.62 1.24 1.76
CA PRO A 20 -7.35 1.32 3.05
C PRO A 20 -8.02 2.68 3.23
N ARG A 21 -9.01 2.82 4.12
CA ARG A 21 -9.63 4.13 4.45
C ARG A 21 -8.78 4.88 5.47
N ALA A 22 -8.99 6.19 5.56
CA ALA A 22 -8.44 6.99 6.64
C ALA A 22 -8.86 6.41 8.01
N GLY A 23 -7.88 6.13 8.86
CA GLY A 23 -8.07 5.55 10.19
C GLY A 23 -8.44 4.07 10.22
N GLU A 24 -8.46 3.38 9.07
CA GLU A 24 -8.72 1.93 9.04
C GLU A 24 -7.65 1.17 9.83
N ALA A 25 -8.05 0.07 10.47
CA ALA A 25 -7.14 -0.83 11.17
C ALA A 25 -7.07 -2.16 10.43
N LEU A 26 -5.96 -2.39 9.75
CA LEU A 26 -5.67 -3.67 9.12
C LEU A 26 -5.08 -4.64 10.14
N VAL A 27 -5.33 -5.94 9.95
CA VAL A 27 -4.74 -6.99 10.80
C VAL A 27 -3.54 -7.57 10.07
N ALA A 28 -2.38 -7.55 10.74
CA ALA A 28 -1.14 -8.08 10.22
C ALA A 28 -1.28 -9.55 9.84
N GLY A 29 -0.76 -9.94 8.68
CA GLY A 29 -0.90 -11.29 8.16
C GLY A 29 -2.32 -11.65 7.74
N THR A 30 -3.18 -10.70 7.39
CA THR A 30 -4.45 -10.97 6.68
C THR A 30 -4.39 -10.45 5.24
N GLU A 31 -5.39 -10.74 4.42
CA GLU A 31 -5.52 -10.10 3.12
C GLU A 31 -6.24 -8.76 3.25
N ALA A 32 -5.74 -7.75 2.56
CA ALA A 32 -6.34 -6.44 2.44
C ALA A 32 -6.29 -5.97 0.99
N VAL A 33 -6.92 -4.84 0.71
CA VAL A 33 -7.00 -4.27 -0.63
C VAL A 33 -6.37 -2.89 -0.62
N VAL A 34 -5.54 -2.64 -1.64
CA VAL A 34 -5.22 -1.28 -2.07
C VAL A 34 -6.13 -0.95 -3.25
N GLU A 35 -6.85 0.16 -3.13
CA GLU A 35 -7.80 0.62 -4.15
C GLU A 35 -7.71 2.14 -4.23
N TRP A 36 -7.72 2.68 -5.43
CA TRP A 36 -7.61 4.11 -5.67
C TRP A 36 -8.53 4.52 -6.84
N ARG A 37 -8.76 5.82 -7.00
CA ARG A 37 -9.49 6.35 -8.15
C ARG A 37 -8.94 7.71 -8.60
N PRO A 38 -9.05 8.07 -9.89
CA PRO A 38 -8.75 9.43 -10.34
C PRO A 38 -9.75 10.43 -9.74
N VAL A 39 -9.27 11.65 -9.53
CA VAL A 39 -10.06 12.80 -9.08
C VAL A 39 -9.96 13.91 -10.11
N GLY A 40 -11.10 14.42 -10.56
CA GLY A 40 -11.14 15.49 -11.57
C GLY A 40 -11.01 14.95 -13.00
N ALA A 41 -9.97 15.40 -13.72
CA ALA A 41 -9.76 15.07 -15.13
C ALA A 41 -9.37 13.59 -15.32
N ALA A 42 -9.51 13.10 -16.55
CA ALA A 42 -8.97 11.80 -16.94
C ALA A 42 -7.44 11.77 -16.74
N LEU A 43 -6.90 10.58 -16.45
CA LEU A 43 -5.45 10.39 -16.40
C LEU A 43 -4.83 10.67 -17.76
N ASP A 44 -3.58 11.12 -17.75
CA ASP A 44 -2.79 11.24 -18.96
C ASP A 44 -2.69 9.86 -19.65
N PRO A 45 -3.00 9.73 -20.95
CA PRO A 45 -2.89 8.48 -21.69
C PRO A 45 -1.49 7.84 -21.67
N ALA A 46 -0.43 8.62 -21.40
CA ALA A 46 0.92 8.09 -21.26
C ALA A 46 1.15 7.33 -19.93
N ILE A 47 0.22 7.41 -18.97
CA ILE A 47 0.30 6.62 -17.75
C ILE A 47 -0.29 5.24 -18.02
N GLU A 48 0.57 4.27 -18.28
CA GLU A 48 0.20 2.90 -18.62
C GLU A 48 0.14 1.97 -17.40
N GLU A 49 0.93 2.28 -16.36
CA GLU A 49 1.07 1.43 -15.19
C GLU A 49 1.08 2.19 -13.86
N TRP A 50 0.88 1.43 -12.78
CA TRP A 50 1.00 1.92 -11.41
C TRP A 50 1.50 0.87 -10.43
N GLU A 51 2.00 1.35 -9.29
CA GLU A 51 2.41 0.56 -8.15
C GLU A 51 1.99 1.20 -6.82
N ALA A 52 1.93 0.39 -5.75
CA ALA A 52 1.78 0.87 -4.39
C ALA A 52 2.96 0.46 -3.49
N PHE A 53 3.37 1.40 -2.65
CA PHE A 53 4.40 1.21 -1.64
C PHE A 53 3.86 1.56 -0.25
N LEU A 54 4.27 0.80 0.75
CA LEU A 54 3.84 0.92 2.13
C LEU A 54 4.96 1.50 3.00
N SER A 55 4.63 2.54 3.76
CA SER A 55 5.42 3.07 4.86
C SER A 55 4.85 2.61 6.19
N PHE A 56 5.74 2.40 7.16
CA PHE A 56 5.38 2.13 8.57
C PHE A 56 5.66 3.30 9.51
N ASP A 57 6.27 4.38 9.02
CA ASP A 57 6.82 5.49 9.79
C ASP A 57 6.21 6.85 9.40
N GLY A 58 4.98 6.85 8.91
CA GLY A 58 4.26 8.07 8.57
C GLY A 58 4.68 8.72 7.25
N GLY A 59 5.32 7.96 6.37
CA GLY A 59 5.79 8.40 5.05
C GLY A 59 7.23 8.92 5.06
N GLY A 60 8.00 8.65 6.12
CA GLY A 60 9.44 8.94 6.14
C GLY A 60 10.23 8.01 5.22
N TYR A 61 9.82 6.74 5.15
CA TYR A 61 10.37 5.74 4.25
C TYR A 61 9.31 4.72 3.81
N TYR A 62 9.34 4.35 2.53
CA TYR A 62 8.43 3.40 1.90
C TYR A 62 9.13 2.05 1.68
N ALA A 63 9.13 1.22 2.73
CA ALA A 63 9.97 0.03 2.84
C ALA A 63 9.47 -1.19 2.03
N VAL A 64 8.18 -1.24 1.69
CA VAL A 64 7.56 -2.44 1.10
C VAL A 64 6.78 -2.08 -0.16
N ARG A 65 7.17 -2.67 -1.29
CA ARG A 65 6.37 -2.66 -2.52
C ARG A 65 5.23 -3.69 -2.40
N LEU A 66 3.98 -3.23 -2.48
CA LEU A 66 2.78 -4.07 -2.32
C LEU A 66 2.33 -4.74 -3.62
N THR A 67 2.58 -4.10 -4.76
CA THR A 67 2.09 -4.53 -6.08
C THR A 67 3.26 -4.76 -7.04
N PRO A 68 3.13 -5.63 -8.05
CA PRO A 68 3.96 -5.53 -9.26
C PRO A 68 3.60 -4.26 -10.04
N HIS A 69 4.17 -4.07 -11.22
CA HIS A 69 3.65 -3.09 -12.17
C HIS A 69 2.28 -3.58 -12.65
N LEU A 70 1.26 -2.76 -12.43
CA LEU A 70 -0.12 -3.09 -12.77
C LEU A 70 -0.59 -2.13 -13.86
N ASP A 71 -1.25 -2.68 -14.87
CA ASP A 71 -2.01 -1.91 -15.85
C ASP A 71 -2.88 -0.87 -15.13
N VAL A 72 -2.82 0.37 -15.60
CA VAL A 72 -3.49 1.51 -14.99
C VAL A 72 -4.98 1.21 -14.79
N ALA A 73 -5.67 0.60 -15.76
CA ALA A 73 -7.11 0.28 -15.65
C ALA A 73 -7.45 -0.64 -14.46
N ARG A 74 -6.48 -1.39 -13.92
CA ARG A 74 -6.64 -2.19 -12.71
C ARG A 74 -6.45 -1.33 -11.46
N ARG A 75 -7.48 -0.60 -11.05
CA ARG A 75 -7.44 0.34 -9.90
C ARG A 75 -7.43 -0.32 -8.51
N ARG A 76 -7.32 -1.65 -8.45
CA ARG A 76 -7.49 -2.47 -7.25
C ARG A 76 -6.54 -3.65 -7.24
N PHE A 77 -5.92 -3.90 -6.09
CA PHE A 77 -5.07 -5.07 -5.87
C PHE A 77 -5.22 -5.61 -4.45
N THR A 78 -5.28 -6.94 -4.33
CA THR A 78 -5.32 -7.64 -3.03
C THR A 78 -3.91 -8.00 -2.61
N PHE A 79 -3.51 -7.66 -1.39
CA PHE A 79 -2.18 -7.92 -0.86
C PHE A 79 -2.25 -8.58 0.52
N ARG A 80 -1.16 -9.25 0.90
CA ARG A 80 -0.97 -9.75 2.26
C ARG A 80 -0.43 -8.63 3.13
N VAL A 81 -1.16 -8.25 4.18
CA VAL A 81 -0.71 -7.22 5.13
C VAL A 81 0.59 -7.69 5.80
N PRO A 82 1.69 -6.93 5.71
CA PRO A 82 2.95 -7.31 6.33
C PRO A 82 2.84 -7.50 7.85
N ASN A 83 3.69 -8.36 8.41
CA ASN A 83 3.67 -8.68 9.85
C ASN A 83 4.40 -7.64 10.72
N THR A 84 4.15 -6.36 10.46
CA THR A 84 4.76 -5.22 11.15
C THR A 84 3.64 -4.29 11.61
N ALA A 85 3.49 -4.16 12.94
CA ALA A 85 2.48 -3.29 13.51
C ALA A 85 2.93 -1.83 13.52
N THR A 86 2.00 -0.91 13.27
CA THR A 86 2.22 0.54 13.30
C THR A 86 0.89 1.29 13.40
N GLU A 87 0.91 2.48 14.01
CA GLU A 87 -0.22 3.43 14.00
C GLU A 87 -0.07 4.51 12.91
N HIS A 88 0.99 4.43 12.10
CA HIS A 88 1.39 5.48 11.15
C HIS A 88 1.61 4.93 9.75
N ALA A 89 0.83 3.91 9.34
CA ALA A 89 0.95 3.38 7.99
C ALA A 89 0.44 4.39 6.95
N ARG A 90 1.14 4.46 5.81
CA ARG A 90 0.79 5.27 4.64
C ARG A 90 1.09 4.52 3.34
N ILE A 91 0.35 4.87 2.29
CA ILE A 91 0.58 4.38 0.93
C ILE A 91 1.11 5.53 0.06
N LEU A 92 2.17 5.24 -0.69
CA LEU A 92 2.60 6.02 -1.85
C LEU A 92 2.20 5.26 -3.11
N LEU A 93 1.63 5.98 -4.08
CA LEU A 93 1.35 5.43 -5.40
C LEU A 93 2.36 5.97 -6.39
N ARG A 94 2.86 5.10 -7.27
CA ARG A 94 3.73 5.49 -8.38
C ARG A 94 3.02 5.19 -9.68
N PHE A 95 3.13 6.09 -10.65
CA PHE A 95 2.44 6.05 -11.94
C PHE A 95 3.42 6.32 -13.06
N GLY A 96 3.27 5.67 -14.21
CA GLY A 96 4.16 5.93 -15.33
C GLY A 96 4.10 4.89 -16.44
N ASP A 97 5.23 4.75 -17.11
CA ASP A 97 5.59 3.70 -18.06
C ASP A 97 7.02 3.20 -17.77
N GLU A 98 7.60 2.40 -18.67
CA GLU A 98 8.96 1.86 -18.52
C GLU A 98 10.07 2.94 -18.53
N VAL A 99 9.75 4.20 -18.84
CA VAL A 99 10.72 5.28 -19.09
C VAL A 99 10.55 6.43 -18.09
N VAL A 100 9.31 6.82 -17.78
CA VAL A 100 8.95 7.97 -16.96
C VAL A 100 7.99 7.55 -15.87
N GLU A 101 8.42 7.73 -14.63
CA GLU A 101 7.61 7.47 -13.44
C GLU A 101 7.38 8.77 -12.64
N THR A 102 6.26 8.83 -11.93
CA THR A 102 5.91 9.93 -11.03
C THR A 102 5.24 9.38 -9.78
N GLU A 103 5.70 9.85 -8.63
CA GLU A 103 5.17 9.47 -7.32
C GLU A 103 4.09 10.45 -6.86
N VAL A 104 3.05 9.90 -6.23
CA VAL A 104 1.96 10.64 -5.60
C VAL A 104 1.92 10.26 -4.13
N ASP A 105 2.33 11.19 -3.27
CA ASP A 105 2.23 11.02 -1.82
C ASP A 105 0.78 11.22 -1.37
N ILE A 106 0.19 10.19 -0.74
CA ILE A 106 -1.17 10.26 -0.23
C ILE A 106 -1.11 10.53 1.28
N PRO A 107 -1.72 11.63 1.78
CA PRO A 107 -1.65 12.01 3.21
C PRO A 107 -2.42 11.07 4.13
N GLN A 108 -3.23 10.17 3.55
CA GLN A 108 -4.11 9.30 4.29
C GLN A 108 -3.33 8.30 5.16
N ARG A 109 -3.68 8.24 6.44
CA ARG A 109 -3.09 7.34 7.43
C ARG A 109 -4.04 6.21 7.82
N PHE A 110 -3.48 5.05 8.12
CA PHE A 110 -4.17 3.89 8.68
C PHE A 110 -3.23 3.15 9.65
N SER A 111 -3.73 2.12 10.32
CA SER A 111 -2.95 1.32 11.27
C SER A 111 -2.85 -0.13 10.82
N ILE A 112 -1.78 -0.80 11.24
CA ILE A 112 -1.61 -2.25 11.13
C ILE A 112 -1.44 -2.78 12.56
N ARG A 113 -2.33 -3.70 12.97
CA ARG A 113 -2.37 -4.27 14.31
C ARG A 113 -1.95 -5.73 14.29
N ARG A 114 -1.33 -6.20 15.38
CA ARG A 114 -1.07 -7.63 15.55
C ARG A 114 -2.40 -8.40 15.68
N PRO A 115 -2.47 -9.66 15.21
CA PRO A 115 -3.59 -10.52 15.52
C PRO A 115 -3.76 -10.65 17.04
N ALA A 116 -5.01 -10.64 17.51
CA ALA A 116 -5.29 -11.01 18.89
C ALA A 116 -5.10 -12.53 19.02
N PHE A 117 -4.15 -12.97 19.84
CA PHE A 117 -4.05 -14.37 20.21
C PHE A 117 -4.84 -14.60 21.49
N VAL A 118 -5.80 -15.53 21.45
CA VAL A 118 -6.39 -16.08 22.67
C VAL A 118 -5.47 -17.19 23.16
N VAL A 119 -4.84 -16.98 24.32
CA VAL A 119 -4.15 -18.07 25.03
C VAL A 119 -5.23 -18.99 25.57
N LEU A 120 -5.39 -20.17 24.95
CA LEU A 120 -6.15 -21.27 25.57
C LEU A 120 -5.35 -21.75 26.79
N GLU A 121 -5.82 -21.41 27.99
CA GLU A 121 -5.26 -21.98 29.21
C GLU A 121 -5.34 -23.52 29.12
N ARG A 122 -4.18 -24.18 29.03
CA ARG A 122 -4.11 -25.63 29.21
C ARG A 122 -4.40 -25.91 30.68
N SER A 123 -5.61 -26.34 30.98
CA SER A 123 -6.02 -26.86 32.29
C SER A 123 -5.03 -27.91 32.79
N ARG A 124 -4.10 -27.52 33.66
CA ARG A 124 -3.28 -28.47 34.42
C ARG A 124 -4.20 -29.12 35.46
N ARG A 125 -4.71 -30.32 35.17
CA ARG A 125 -5.07 -31.29 36.21
C ARG A 125 -3.99 -32.35 36.25
N ILE A 126 -3.11 -32.27 37.24
CA ILE A 126 -2.29 -33.39 37.70
C ILE A 126 -3.09 -34.04 38.83
N PRO A 127 -3.60 -35.27 38.69
CA PRO A 127 -4.05 -36.04 39.84
C PRO A 127 -2.81 -36.53 40.59
N ARG A 128 -2.67 -36.13 41.87
CA ARG A 128 -1.79 -36.85 42.79
C ARG A 128 -2.52 -38.11 43.24
N SER A 129 -2.08 -39.29 42.80
CA SER A 129 -2.46 -40.55 43.43
C SER A 129 -1.64 -40.74 44.71
N ARG A 130 -2.33 -41.08 45.81
CA ARG A 130 -1.74 -41.55 47.07
C ARG A 130 -1.23 -42.97 46.92
#